data_AF-A0A977PUA1-F1
#
_entry.id   AF-A0A977PUA1-F1
#
_cell.length_a   1.000
_cell.length_b   1.000
_cell.length_c   1.000
_cell.angle_alpha   90.00
_cell.angle_beta   90.00
_cell.angle_gamma   90.00
#
_symmetry.space_group_name_H-M   'P 1'
#
loop_
_entity.id
_entity.type
_entity.pdbx_description
1 polymer ?
#
loop_
_entity_poly.entity_id
_entity_poly.type
_entity_poly.pdbx_seq_one_letter_code
_entity_poly.pdbx_strand_id
1 'polypeptide(L)'
;MSGMAGKEVKNDLLENHGRKVALSYIQRLSEAVGSVVQAKEEAWSYAPPKEDSQIATVGIGLDGTCMLMCEDGYREAMVGTVSLYDSEGERQPTIYLGAAPEYGKKSFLERLEREIERAKNRYPEATLVGIADGAESNWKFLEKQTEEQILDFYHASGYLGALAEALHPNTVSKQKEWLTENCRELDSGKFMDAR
;
A
#
# COMPACT_ATOMS: atom_id res chain seq x y z
N MET A 1 -1.47 11.92 9.04
CA MET A 1 -2.47 13.00 9.10
C MET A 1 -3.82 12.36 9.35
N SER A 2 -4.52 12.73 10.42
CA SER A 2 -5.93 12.33 10.60
C SER A 2 -6.76 13.06 9.54
N GLY A 3 -7.34 12.34 8.59
CA GLY A 3 -8.24 12.92 7.61
C GLY A 3 -9.59 13.24 8.26
N MET A 4 -10.03 14.50 8.19
CA MET A 4 -11.36 14.90 8.68
C MET A 4 -12.45 14.44 7.71
N ALA A 5 -13.52 13.85 8.24
CA ALA A 5 -14.72 13.58 7.47
C ALA A 5 -15.37 14.88 7.00
N GLY A 6 -16.10 14.86 5.88
CA GLY A 6 -16.71 16.07 5.33
C GLY A 6 -17.67 16.80 6.29
N LYS A 7 -18.30 16.09 7.23
CA LYS A 7 -19.10 16.69 8.31
C LYS A 7 -18.25 17.46 9.31
N GLU A 8 -17.07 16.95 9.64
CA GLU A 8 -16.12 17.60 10.56
C GLU A 8 -15.55 18.86 9.91
N VAL A 9 -15.16 18.80 8.63
CA VAL A 9 -14.72 20.00 7.87
C VAL A 9 -15.82 21.06 7.82
N LYS A 10 -17.08 20.65 7.63
CA LYS A 10 -18.22 21.57 7.64
C LYS A 10 -18.38 22.26 9.00
N ASN A 11 -18.27 21.49 10.10
CA ASN A 11 -18.42 22.03 11.45
C ASN A 11 -17.24 22.96 11.78
N ASP A 12 -16.02 22.56 11.44
CA ASP A 12 -14.81 23.37 11.63
C ASP A 12 -14.90 24.73 10.90
N LEU A 13 -15.31 24.73 9.63
CA LEU A 13 -15.52 25.97 8.87
C LEU A 13 -16.57 26.88 9.51
N LEU A 14 -17.61 26.31 10.13
CA LEU A 14 -18.63 27.08 10.83
C LEU A 14 -18.08 27.64 12.15
N GLU A 15 -17.44 26.80 12.96
CA GLU A 15 -17.01 27.13 14.33
C GLU A 15 -15.81 28.09 14.34
N ASN A 16 -14.81 27.85 13.50
CA ASN A 16 -13.57 28.62 13.49
C ASN A 16 -13.57 29.80 12.52
N HIS A 17 -14.44 29.77 11.50
CA HIS A 17 -14.46 30.78 10.45
C HIS A 17 -15.84 31.42 10.20
N GLY A 18 -16.89 31.00 10.90
CA GLY A 18 -18.26 31.51 10.70
C GLY A 18 -18.84 31.17 9.32
N ARG A 19 -18.22 30.24 8.58
CA ARG A 19 -18.57 29.92 7.19
C ARG A 19 -19.49 28.72 7.14
N LYS A 20 -20.77 28.99 6.93
CA LYS A 20 -21.77 27.95 6.68
C LYS A 20 -21.65 27.43 5.24
N VAL A 21 -21.18 26.19 5.07
CA VAL A 21 -21.10 25.50 3.78
C VAL A 21 -21.99 24.26 3.75
N ALA A 22 -22.44 23.87 2.55
CA ALA A 22 -23.13 22.60 2.35
C ALA A 22 -22.13 21.44 2.32
N LEU A 23 -22.52 20.26 2.82
CA LEU A 23 -21.67 19.06 2.75
C LEU A 23 -21.33 18.70 1.29
N SER A 24 -22.31 18.84 0.38
CA SER A 24 -22.12 18.63 -1.05
C SER A 24 -21.12 19.59 -1.69
N TYR A 25 -20.96 20.80 -1.15
CA TYR A 25 -19.94 21.73 -1.62
C TYR A 25 -18.53 21.20 -1.32
N ILE A 26 -18.31 20.70 -0.09
CA ILE A 26 -17.03 20.09 0.30
C ILE A 26 -16.74 18.86 -0.58
N GLN A 27 -17.72 17.98 -0.77
CA GLN A 27 -17.58 16.79 -1.60
C GLN A 27 -17.21 17.13 -3.06
N ARG A 28 -17.94 18.07 -3.69
CA ARG A 28 -17.67 18.49 -5.07
C ARG A 28 -16.33 19.19 -5.22
N LEU A 29 -15.90 19.96 -4.22
CA LEU A 29 -14.59 20.59 -4.23
C LEU A 29 -13.48 19.53 -4.15
N SER A 30 -13.62 18.55 -3.25
CA SER A 30 -12.68 17.42 -3.14
C SER A 30 -12.63 16.61 -4.44
N GLU A 31 -13.78 16.35 -5.08
CA GLU A 31 -13.87 15.68 -6.37
C GLU A 31 -13.17 16.49 -7.48
N ALA A 32 -13.45 17.79 -7.59
CA ALA A 32 -12.85 18.65 -8.59
C ALA A 32 -11.31 18.73 -8.45
N VAL A 33 -10.81 18.87 -7.22
CA VAL A 33 -9.36 18.84 -6.96
C VAL A 33 -8.79 17.46 -7.31
N GLY A 34 -9.48 16.38 -6.93
CA GLY A 34 -9.09 15.01 -7.27
C GLY A 34 -8.98 14.78 -8.77
N SER A 35 -9.95 15.24 -9.57
CA SER A 35 -9.91 15.15 -11.03
C SER A 35 -8.73 15.92 -11.63
N VAL A 36 -8.40 17.10 -11.09
CA VAL A 36 -7.22 17.87 -11.53
C VAL A 36 -5.93 17.11 -11.19
N VAL A 37 -5.82 16.54 -10.00
CA VAL A 37 -4.64 15.76 -9.59
C VAL A 37 -4.48 14.52 -10.48
N GLN A 38 -5.54 13.75 -10.71
CA GLN A 38 -5.51 12.57 -11.58
C GLN A 38 -5.12 12.92 -13.02
N ALA A 39 -5.68 14.00 -13.59
CA ALA A 39 -5.32 14.46 -14.93
C ALA A 39 -3.86 14.92 -15.03
N LYS A 40 -3.24 15.31 -13.92
CA LYS A 40 -1.83 15.74 -13.87
C LYS A 40 -0.87 14.60 -13.56
N GLU A 41 -1.31 13.56 -12.87
CA GLU A 41 -0.52 12.37 -12.52
C GLU A 41 0.18 11.74 -13.74
N GLU A 42 -0.49 11.73 -14.89
CA GLU A 42 0.04 11.19 -16.15
C GLU A 42 1.25 11.98 -16.69
N ALA A 43 1.38 13.27 -16.33
CA ALA A 43 2.38 14.18 -16.89
C ALA A 43 3.39 14.70 -15.85
N TRP A 44 3.11 14.59 -14.56
CA TRP A 44 4.02 15.05 -13.52
C TRP A 44 5.15 14.06 -13.27
N SER A 45 6.38 14.58 -13.20
CA SER A 45 7.54 13.88 -12.68
C SER A 45 7.80 14.34 -11.25
N TYR A 46 7.96 13.39 -10.34
CA TYR A 46 8.40 13.70 -8.97
C TYR A 46 9.85 14.18 -9.00
N ALA A 47 10.17 15.18 -8.18
CA ALA A 47 11.56 15.56 -7.98
C ALA A 47 12.32 14.36 -7.40
N PRO A 48 13.51 14.03 -7.92
CA PRO A 48 14.30 12.95 -7.34
C PRO A 48 14.65 13.27 -5.88
N PRO A 49 15.00 12.25 -5.08
CA PRO A 49 15.56 12.45 -3.74
C PRO A 49 16.70 13.48 -3.82
N LYS A 50 16.78 14.35 -2.81
CA LYS A 50 17.69 15.52 -2.82
C LYS A 50 19.17 15.15 -2.68
N GLU A 51 19.49 13.90 -2.35
CA GLU A 51 20.85 13.43 -2.12
C GLU A 51 21.32 12.49 -3.25
N ASP A 52 22.64 12.49 -3.48
CA ASP A 52 23.38 11.61 -4.39
C ASP A 52 23.38 10.13 -3.94
N SER A 53 22.49 9.74 -3.02
CA SER A 53 22.31 8.35 -2.63
C SER A 53 21.86 7.55 -3.85
N GLN A 54 22.76 6.74 -4.39
CA GLN A 54 22.44 5.82 -5.46
C GLN A 54 21.36 4.87 -4.95
N ILE A 55 20.18 4.94 -5.56
CA ILE A 55 19.10 3.99 -5.26
C ILE A 55 19.58 2.62 -5.67
N ALA A 56 19.67 1.72 -4.70
CA ALA A 56 20.11 0.33 -4.90
C ALA A 56 18.92 -0.61 -5.07
N THR A 57 17.76 -0.28 -4.46
CA THR A 57 16.57 -1.13 -4.50
C THR A 57 15.31 -0.29 -4.70
N VAL A 58 14.39 -0.81 -5.51
CA VAL A 58 13.03 -0.30 -5.69
C VAL A 58 12.04 -1.35 -5.20
N GLY A 59 11.40 -1.10 -4.06
CA GLY A 59 10.35 -1.94 -3.51
C GLY A 59 8.98 -1.58 -4.08
N ILE A 60 8.26 -2.56 -4.63
CA ILE A 60 6.94 -2.41 -5.24
C ILE A 60 5.92 -3.13 -4.38
N GLY A 61 5.13 -2.36 -3.63
CA GLY A 61 4.03 -2.88 -2.83
C GLY A 61 2.73 -2.95 -3.61
N LEU A 62 1.97 -4.03 -3.46
CA LEU A 62 0.62 -4.17 -4.02
C LEU A 62 -0.31 -4.84 -3.01
N ASP A 63 -1.41 -4.16 -2.67
CA ASP A 63 -2.39 -4.66 -1.70
C ASP A 63 -3.80 -4.13 -2.04
N GLY A 64 -4.82 -4.71 -1.41
CA GLY A 64 -6.22 -4.35 -1.53
C GLY A 64 -6.91 -4.28 -0.17
N THR A 65 -7.88 -3.38 -0.02
CA THR A 65 -8.70 -3.30 1.18
C THR A 65 -10.18 -3.18 0.86
N CYS A 66 -11.03 -3.84 1.64
CA CYS A 66 -12.47 -3.83 1.42
C CYS A 66 -13.11 -2.55 2.00
N MET A 67 -13.72 -1.75 1.13
CA MET A 67 -14.51 -0.59 1.48
C MET A 67 -16.01 -0.89 1.34
N LEU A 68 -16.82 -0.43 2.31
CA LEU A 68 -18.28 -0.52 2.24
C LEU A 68 -18.82 0.62 1.34
N MET A 69 -19.28 0.27 0.15
CA MET A 69 -19.81 1.19 -0.87
C MET A 69 -21.33 1.37 -0.76
N CYS A 70 -21.84 1.55 0.47
CA CYS A 70 -23.27 1.70 0.77
C CYS A 70 -24.16 0.68 0.04
N GLU A 71 -24.82 1.09 -1.04
CA GLU A 71 -25.77 0.27 -1.83
C GLU A 71 -25.08 -0.90 -2.54
N ASP A 72 -23.80 -0.78 -2.88
CA ASP A 72 -23.04 -1.81 -3.58
C ASP A 72 -22.40 -2.85 -2.64
N GLY A 73 -22.50 -2.65 -1.32
CA GLY A 73 -21.86 -3.52 -0.33
C GLY A 73 -20.33 -3.40 -0.33
N TYR A 74 -19.63 -4.43 0.16
CA TYR A 74 -18.17 -4.41 0.21
C TYR A 74 -17.57 -4.57 -1.19
N ARG A 75 -16.60 -3.71 -1.49
CA ARG A 75 -15.81 -3.72 -2.73
C ARG A 75 -14.34 -3.45 -2.40
N GLU A 76 -13.45 -4.02 -3.17
CA GLU A 76 -12.01 -3.87 -2.98
C GLU A 76 -11.52 -2.53 -3.57
N ALA A 77 -10.88 -1.73 -2.74
CA ALA A 77 -10.06 -0.59 -3.14
C ALA A 77 -8.61 -1.03 -3.21
N MET A 78 -7.90 -0.59 -4.25
CA MET A 78 -6.50 -0.99 -4.47
C MET A 78 -5.54 0.06 -3.94
N VAL A 79 -4.42 -0.40 -3.39
CA VAL A 79 -3.29 0.44 -2.99
C VAL A 79 -1.99 -0.14 -3.52
N GLY A 80 -1.03 0.74 -3.79
CA GLY A 80 0.28 0.33 -4.28
C GLY A 80 1.34 1.35 -3.90
N THR A 81 2.58 0.88 -3.79
CA THR A 81 3.71 1.72 -3.42
C THR A 81 4.89 1.46 -4.33
N VAL A 82 5.67 2.50 -4.60
CA VAL A 82 7.01 2.41 -5.18
C VAL A 82 7.95 3.09 -4.19
N SER A 83 8.63 2.30 -3.39
CA SER A 83 9.53 2.73 -2.32
C SER A 83 10.97 2.62 -2.77
N LEU A 84 11.73 3.70 -2.61
CA LEU A 84 13.14 3.74 -2.98
C LEU A 84 14.01 3.44 -1.75
N TYR A 85 15.10 2.70 -1.94
CA TYR A 85 16.08 2.40 -0.90
C TYR A 85 17.49 2.64 -1.42
N ASP A 86 18.35 3.22 -0.59
CA ASP A 86 19.76 3.42 -0.91
C ASP A 86 20.59 2.14 -0.66
N SER A 87 21.90 2.23 -0.87
CA SER A 87 22.84 1.12 -0.69
C SER A 87 22.97 0.62 0.75
N GLU A 88 22.59 1.44 1.74
CA GLU A 88 22.60 1.05 3.15
C GLU A 88 21.27 0.39 3.57
N GLY A 89 20.30 0.32 2.65
CA GLY A 89 18.94 -0.17 2.92
C GLY A 89 18.05 0.84 3.63
N GLU A 90 18.46 2.10 3.71
CA GLU A 90 17.64 3.16 4.29
C GLU A 90 16.56 3.59 3.30
N ARG A 91 15.33 3.72 3.80
CA ARG A 91 14.18 4.06 2.97
C ARG A 91 14.20 5.54 2.61
N GLN A 92 14.22 5.80 1.32
CA GLN A 92 14.13 7.10 0.67
C GLN A 92 12.63 7.45 0.42
N PRO A 93 12.26 8.42 -0.44
CA PRO A 93 10.86 8.70 -0.73
C PRO A 93 10.09 7.48 -1.27
N THR A 94 8.81 7.40 -0.90
CA THR A 94 7.85 6.44 -1.43
C THR A 94 6.77 7.17 -2.24
N ILE A 95 6.49 6.65 -3.43
CA ILE A 95 5.33 7.04 -4.23
C ILE A 95 4.16 6.15 -3.79
N TYR A 96 3.02 6.76 -3.47
CA TYR A 96 1.81 6.07 -3.06
C TYR A 96 0.74 6.21 -4.13
N LEU A 97 0.11 5.09 -4.48
CA LEU A 97 -1.01 5.02 -5.40
C LEU A 97 -2.21 4.42 -4.67
N GLY A 98 -3.39 4.94 -5.02
CA GLY A 98 -4.66 4.41 -4.56
C GLY A 98 -5.72 4.51 -5.66
N ALA A 99 -6.65 3.57 -5.65
CA ALA A 99 -7.87 3.63 -6.44
C ALA A 99 -9.05 3.24 -5.56
N ALA A 100 -10.13 4.03 -5.68
CA ALA A 100 -11.44 3.59 -5.22
C ALA A 100 -11.85 2.31 -5.95
N PRO A 101 -12.81 1.54 -5.43
CA PRO A 101 -13.20 0.30 -6.06
C PRO A 101 -13.66 0.50 -7.51
N GLU A 102 -13.17 -0.37 -8.40
CA GLU A 102 -13.53 -0.39 -9.81
C GLU A 102 -13.93 -1.81 -10.24
N TYR A 103 -14.48 -1.95 -11.45
CA TYR A 103 -14.71 -3.29 -12.00
C TYR A 103 -13.37 -3.89 -12.43
N GLY A 104 -12.92 -4.90 -11.68
CA GLY A 104 -11.56 -5.44 -11.81
C GLY A 104 -10.55 -4.50 -11.16
N LYS A 105 -9.31 -4.52 -11.65
CA LYS A 105 -8.20 -3.69 -11.14
C LYS A 105 -7.31 -3.14 -12.25
N LYS A 106 -7.85 -3.09 -13.47
CA LYS A 106 -7.06 -2.84 -14.68
C LYS A 106 -6.49 -1.41 -14.68
N SER A 107 -7.31 -0.40 -14.40
CA SER A 107 -6.85 0.99 -14.49
C SER A 107 -5.82 1.29 -13.40
N PHE A 108 -6.01 0.70 -12.22
CA PHE A 108 -5.05 0.80 -11.13
C PHE A 108 -3.71 0.14 -11.49
N LEU A 109 -3.72 -1.09 -12.01
CA LEU A 109 -2.49 -1.78 -12.40
C LEU A 109 -1.75 -1.06 -13.54
N GLU A 110 -2.45 -0.48 -14.50
CA GLU A 110 -1.84 0.34 -15.56
C GLU A 110 -1.18 1.61 -15.01
N ARG A 111 -1.76 2.22 -13.96
CA ARG A 111 -1.15 3.37 -13.27
C ARG A 111 0.10 2.96 -12.50
N LEU A 112 0.03 1.85 -11.77
CA LEU A 112 1.18 1.31 -11.03
C LEU A 112 2.31 0.92 -11.97
N GLU A 113 2.00 0.26 -13.09
CA GLU A 113 2.99 -0.13 -14.12
C GLU A 113 3.72 1.09 -14.69
N ARG A 114 3.03 2.21 -14.93
CA ARG A 114 3.70 3.45 -15.38
C ARG A 114 4.69 3.99 -14.36
N GLU A 115 4.37 3.94 -13.07
CA GLU A 115 5.30 4.38 -12.01
C GLU A 115 6.50 3.43 -11.88
N ILE A 116 6.27 2.13 -12.04
CA ILE A 116 7.34 1.13 -12.09
C ILE A 116 8.27 1.40 -13.27
N GLU A 117 7.72 1.62 -14.46
CA GLU A 117 8.53 1.93 -15.66
C GLU A 117 9.31 3.23 -15.50
N ARG A 118 8.72 4.26 -14.87
CA ARG A 118 9.45 5.50 -14.52
C ARG A 118 10.62 5.21 -13.58
N ALA A 119 10.42 4.35 -12.57
CA ALA A 119 11.47 3.96 -11.64
C ALA A 119 12.59 3.17 -12.33
N LYS A 120 12.26 2.16 -13.16
CA LYS A 120 13.23 1.39 -13.95
C LYS A 120 14.07 2.29 -14.86
N ASN A 121 13.43 3.22 -15.57
CA ASN A 121 14.14 4.16 -16.44
C ASN A 121 15.05 5.12 -15.66
N ARG A 122 14.67 5.49 -14.44
CA ARG A 122 15.43 6.42 -13.60
C ARG A 122 16.57 5.72 -12.87
N TYR A 123 16.39 4.47 -12.47
CA TYR A 123 17.30 3.67 -11.66
C TYR A 123 17.55 2.31 -12.33
N PRO A 124 18.20 2.27 -13.51
CA PRO A 124 18.34 1.04 -14.30
C PRO A 124 19.19 -0.05 -13.62
N GLU A 125 20.01 0.33 -12.64
CA GLU A 125 20.89 -0.58 -11.90
C GLU A 125 20.29 -1.02 -10.55
N ALA A 126 19.10 -0.54 -10.18
CA ALA A 126 18.47 -0.90 -8.92
C ALA A 126 17.77 -2.26 -9.03
N THR A 127 17.78 -3.05 -7.96
CA THR A 127 17.01 -4.29 -7.87
C THR A 127 15.53 -3.97 -7.61
N LEU A 128 14.62 -4.57 -8.39
CA LEU A 128 13.18 -4.43 -8.26
C LEU A 128 12.65 -5.58 -7.42
N VAL A 129 12.03 -5.25 -6.29
CA VAL A 129 11.52 -6.23 -5.32
C VAL A 129 10.01 -6.08 -5.17
N GLY A 130 9.26 -7.15 -5.42
CA GLY A 130 7.81 -7.19 -5.24
C GLY A 130 7.43 -7.57 -3.81
N ILE A 131 6.52 -6.82 -3.21
CA ILE A 131 6.03 -7.04 -1.85
C ILE A 131 4.51 -7.10 -1.89
N ALA A 132 3.95 -8.24 -1.49
CA ALA A 132 2.51 -8.42 -1.41
C ALA A 132 2.13 -9.47 -0.37
N ASP A 133 0.85 -9.50 -0.04
CA ASP A 133 0.24 -10.57 0.72
C ASP A 133 0.19 -11.89 -0.07
N GLY A 134 -0.45 -12.92 0.48
CA GLY A 134 -0.57 -14.24 -0.16
C GLY A 134 -1.49 -14.29 -1.39
N ALA A 135 -2.07 -13.17 -1.85
CA ALA A 135 -3.05 -13.20 -2.92
C ALA A 135 -2.41 -13.48 -4.29
N GLU A 136 -2.77 -14.60 -4.92
CA GLU A 136 -2.27 -15.04 -6.24
C GLU A 136 -2.37 -13.94 -7.31
N SER A 137 -3.44 -13.15 -7.26
CA SER A 137 -3.69 -12.09 -8.23
C SER A 137 -2.70 -10.92 -8.14
N ASN A 138 -2.01 -10.74 -7.01
CA ASN A 138 -0.96 -9.73 -6.83
C ASN A 138 0.36 -10.24 -7.41
N TRP A 139 0.71 -11.49 -7.13
CA TRP A 139 1.91 -12.16 -7.67
C TRP A 139 1.90 -12.25 -9.20
N LYS A 140 0.75 -12.56 -9.83
CA LYS A 140 0.61 -12.55 -11.30
C LYS A 140 0.98 -11.21 -11.97
N PHE A 141 0.90 -10.11 -11.23
CA PHE A 141 1.34 -8.79 -11.70
C PHE A 141 2.81 -8.54 -11.33
N LEU A 142 3.17 -8.71 -10.05
CA LEU A 142 4.50 -8.38 -9.52
C LEU A 142 5.63 -9.21 -10.13
N GLU A 143 5.43 -10.51 -10.36
CA GLU A 143 6.45 -11.40 -10.95
C GLU A 143 6.89 -10.94 -12.36
N LYS A 144 6.04 -10.19 -13.07
CA LYS A 144 6.39 -9.64 -14.40
C LYS A 144 7.22 -8.37 -14.32
N GLN A 145 7.22 -7.72 -13.16
CA GLN A 145 7.75 -6.38 -12.95
C GLN A 145 8.99 -6.35 -12.05
N THR A 146 9.30 -7.47 -11.38
CA THR A 146 10.28 -7.54 -10.27
C THR A 146 11.21 -8.74 -10.44
N GLU A 147 12.44 -8.63 -9.92
CA GLU A 147 13.40 -9.73 -9.91
C GLU A 147 13.22 -10.62 -8.68
N GLU A 148 12.84 -10.03 -7.55
CA GLU A 148 12.67 -10.73 -6.28
C GLU A 148 11.27 -10.53 -5.71
N GLN A 149 10.79 -11.48 -4.91
CA GLN A 149 9.48 -11.44 -4.28
C GLN A 149 9.60 -11.71 -2.78
N ILE A 150 9.02 -10.82 -1.98
CA ILE A 150 9.02 -10.88 -0.52
C ILE A 150 7.56 -10.90 -0.04
N LEU A 151 7.19 -11.94 0.70
CA LEU A 151 5.89 -12.02 1.34
C LEU A 151 5.76 -10.93 2.41
N ASP A 152 4.63 -10.25 2.45
CA ASP A 152 4.30 -9.29 3.49
C ASP A 152 4.28 -9.98 4.87
N PHE A 153 5.24 -9.59 5.71
CA PHE A 153 5.41 -10.12 7.06
C PHE A 153 4.19 -9.84 7.95
N TYR A 154 3.58 -8.67 7.85
CA TYR A 154 2.45 -8.30 8.68
C TYR A 154 1.25 -9.21 8.38
N HIS A 155 0.93 -9.39 7.10
CA HIS A 155 -0.11 -10.31 6.66
C HIS A 155 0.19 -11.76 7.08
N ALA A 156 1.42 -12.23 6.84
CA ALA A 156 1.86 -13.57 7.24
C ALA A 156 1.74 -13.79 8.76
N SER A 157 2.16 -12.82 9.57
CA SER A 157 2.07 -12.88 11.03
C SER A 157 0.62 -12.93 11.52
N GLY A 158 -0.32 -12.32 10.80
CA GLY A 158 -1.75 -12.43 11.08
C GLY A 158 -2.27 -13.86 10.95
N TYR A 159 -1.85 -14.58 9.90
CA TYR A 159 -2.17 -16.01 9.74
C TYR A 159 -1.55 -16.87 10.85
N LEU A 160 -0.30 -16.59 11.24
CA LEU A 160 0.32 -17.24 12.39
C LEU A 160 -0.46 -16.98 13.68
N GLY A 161 -0.98 -15.77 13.88
CA GLY A 161 -1.82 -15.43 15.03
C GLY A 161 -3.09 -16.28 15.10
N ALA A 162 -3.81 -16.38 13.97
CA ALA A 162 -5.00 -17.24 13.87
C ALA A 162 -4.68 -18.71 14.13
N LEU A 163 -3.53 -19.19 13.65
CA LEU A 163 -3.07 -20.56 13.89
C LEU A 163 -2.71 -20.78 15.38
N ALA A 164 -2.06 -19.82 16.02
CA ALA A 164 -1.76 -19.87 17.45
C ALA A 164 -3.02 -20.02 18.30
N GLU A 165 -4.08 -19.27 17.96
CA GLU A 165 -5.39 -19.36 18.62
C GLU A 165 -6.01 -20.75 18.47
N ALA A 166 -5.91 -21.35 17.28
CA ALA A 166 -6.43 -22.68 16.99
C ALA A 166 -5.64 -23.80 17.69
N LEU A 167 -4.31 -23.70 17.75
CA LEU A 167 -3.43 -24.70 18.39
C LEU A 167 -3.50 -24.66 19.93
N HIS A 168 -3.72 -23.47 20.49
CA HIS A 168 -3.72 -23.23 21.93
C HIS A 168 -5.03 -22.56 22.38
N PRO A 169 -6.19 -23.23 22.25
CA PRO A 169 -7.46 -22.64 22.61
C PRO A 169 -7.49 -22.26 24.09
N ASN A 170 -8.04 -21.07 24.39
CA ASN A 170 -8.19 -20.52 25.74
C ASN A 170 -6.90 -20.28 26.54
N THR A 171 -5.71 -20.38 25.92
CA THR A 171 -4.43 -20.19 26.63
C THR A 171 -3.59 -19.08 26.00
N VAL A 172 -3.93 -17.83 26.33
CA VAL A 172 -3.32 -16.62 25.73
C VAL A 172 -1.80 -16.57 25.88
N SER A 173 -1.24 -17.07 26.99
CA SER A 173 0.22 -17.11 27.18
C SER A 173 0.91 -18.00 26.15
N LYS A 174 0.38 -19.22 25.91
CA LYS A 174 0.90 -20.15 24.91
C LYS A 174 0.71 -19.64 23.49
N GLN A 175 -0.42 -18.98 23.20
CA GLN A 175 -0.65 -18.33 21.90
C GLN A 175 0.44 -17.28 21.62
N LYS A 176 0.76 -16.42 22.59
CA LYS A 176 1.78 -15.38 22.45
C LYS A 176 3.19 -15.95 22.32
N GLU A 177 3.53 -16.97 23.12
CA GLU A 177 4.81 -17.65 23.06
C GLU A 177 5.02 -18.28 21.67
N TRP A 178 4.07 -19.11 21.24
CA TRP A 178 4.11 -19.76 19.93
C TRP A 178 4.17 -18.73 18.78
N LEU A 179 3.34 -17.69 18.81
CA LEU A 179 3.35 -16.63 17.79
C LEU A 179 4.70 -15.92 17.73
N THR A 180 5.29 -15.59 18.89
CA THR A 180 6.58 -14.90 18.94
C THR A 180 7.70 -15.75 18.35
N GLU A 181 7.71 -17.05 18.65
CA GLU A 181 8.71 -17.99 18.11
C GLU A 181 8.58 -18.12 16.59
N ASN A 182 7.36 -18.35 16.09
CA ASN A 182 7.13 -18.54 14.65
C ASN A 182 7.31 -17.25 13.84
N CYS A 183 6.99 -16.08 14.41
CA CYS A 183 7.30 -14.80 13.79
C CYS A 183 8.81 -14.55 13.68
N ARG A 184 9.61 -14.97 14.68
CA ARG A 184 11.09 -14.88 14.60
C ARG A 184 11.65 -15.79 13.51
N GLU A 185 11.10 -16.99 13.37
CA GLU A 185 11.48 -17.91 12.30
C GLU A 185 11.16 -17.30 10.92
N LEU A 186 9.96 -16.73 10.77
CA LEU A 186 9.53 -16.04 9.56
C LEU A 186 10.41 -14.85 9.18
N ASP A 187 10.75 -14.00 10.14
CA ASP A 187 11.64 -12.85 9.92
C ASP A 187 13.07 -13.28 9.54
N SER A 188 13.53 -14.42 10.05
CA SER A 188 14.87 -14.93 9.77
C SER A 188 15.07 -15.46 8.34
N GLY A 189 13.99 -15.58 7.55
CA GLY A 189 14.04 -16.12 6.18
C GLY A 189 14.41 -17.60 6.09
N LYS A 190 14.40 -18.34 7.21
CA LYS A 190 14.82 -19.74 7.31
C LYS A 190 13.73 -20.76 6.95
N PHE A 191 12.77 -20.38 6.11
CA PHE A 191 11.90 -21.37 5.46
C PHE A 191 12.63 -22.00 4.27
N MET A 192 13.66 -22.79 4.55
CA MET A 192 14.25 -23.68 3.56
C MET A 192 13.64 -25.07 3.69
N ASP A 193 12.99 -25.50 2.61
CA ASP A 193 12.58 -26.87 2.30
C ASP A 193 11.69 -27.60 3.32
N ALA A 194 10.39 -27.31 3.27
CA ALA A 194 9.37 -28.33 3.51
C ALA A 194 8.74 -28.72 2.17
N ARG A 195 9.39 -29.65 1.46
CA ARG A 195 8.75 -30.46 0.41
C ARG A 195 8.00 -31.62 1.05
#